data_AF-A0A915C7S1-F1
#
_entry.id   AF-A0A915C7S1-F1
#
_cell.length_a   1.000
_cell.length_b   1.000
_cell.length_c   1.000
_cell.angle_alpha   90.00
_cell.angle_beta   90.00
_cell.angle_gamma   90.00
#
_symmetry.space_group_name_H-M   'P 1'
#
loop_
_entity.id
_entity.type
_entity.pdbx_description
1 polymer ?
#
loop_
_entity_poly.entity_id
_entity_poly.type
_entity_poly.pdbx_seq_one_letter_code
_entity_poly.pdbx_strand_id
1 'polypeptide(L)'
;MRPSPYAMPDEFVDVRFHRRCGIHVQTLLLAHCPVTIIASILAIGLGIVLIFYPNLHHKSPIYRQLLQHYSRTKTNSYVRYYEAAIFTWIAVNALHIITVGLTVLGTQLIRPRLLVPQLVILVVLVGFFTLAILAIITLNAIGSRLIWVSGLISLFFCFFTATNLYLLVLTHRYVADRREIIQRILANTKTVTFKETRS
;
A
#
# COMPACT_ATOMS: atom_id res chain seq x y z
N MET A 1 26.14 44.32 4.19
CA MET A 1 25.72 43.18 3.34
C MET A 1 24.48 42.56 3.96
N ARG A 2 23.33 42.59 3.29
CA ARG A 2 22.10 41.92 3.76
C ARG A 2 22.17 40.44 3.36
N PRO A 3 21.81 39.50 4.24
CA PRO A 3 21.71 38.10 3.88
C PRO A 3 20.53 37.88 2.93
N SER A 4 20.74 37.05 1.90
CA SER A 4 19.70 36.63 0.97
C SER A 4 18.65 35.77 1.70
N PRO A 5 17.34 36.03 1.55
CA PRO A 5 16.28 35.28 2.21
C PRO A 5 16.02 33.88 1.61
N TYR A 6 16.85 33.43 0.66
CA TYR A 6 16.71 32.15 -0.05
C TYR A 6 17.95 31.26 0.05
N ALA A 7 18.67 31.30 1.18
CA ALA A 7 19.67 30.26 1.45
C ALA A 7 18.91 28.99 1.84
N MET A 8 18.59 28.15 0.84
CA MET A 8 18.21 26.75 1.08
C MET A 8 19.33 26.13 1.91
N PRO A 9 19.04 25.44 3.02
CA PRO A 9 20.06 24.80 3.84
C PRO A 9 20.95 23.91 2.97
N ASP A 10 22.27 23.94 3.18
CA ASP A 10 23.25 23.19 2.37
C ASP A 10 22.94 21.68 2.28
N GLU A 11 22.17 21.16 3.24
CA GLU A 11 21.61 19.79 3.26
C GLU A 11 20.71 19.48 2.05
N PHE A 12 20.03 20.48 1.49
CA PHE A 12 19.21 20.35 0.27
C PHE A 12 20.00 20.52 -1.04
N VAL A 13 21.28 20.88 -0.95
CA VAL A 13 22.18 21.03 -2.11
C VAL A 13 23.09 19.80 -2.29
N ASP A 14 23.18 18.91 -1.30
CA ASP A 14 24.03 17.72 -1.41
C ASP A 14 23.42 16.68 -2.37
N VAL A 15 23.86 16.77 -3.62
CA VAL A 15 23.55 15.82 -4.70
C VAL A 15 23.83 14.38 -4.29
N ARG A 16 24.81 14.13 -3.40
CA ARG A 16 25.13 12.78 -2.91
C ARG A 16 24.08 12.25 -1.94
N PHE A 17 23.49 13.10 -1.10
CA PHE A 17 22.41 12.73 -0.18
C PHE A 17 21.13 12.36 -0.95
N HIS A 18 20.71 13.19 -1.91
CA HIS A 18 19.56 12.88 -2.77
C HIS A 18 19.77 11.63 -3.63
N ARG A 19 20.99 11.41 -4.13
CA ARG A 19 21.32 10.19 -4.86
C ARG A 19 21.22 8.94 -4.00
N ARG A 20 21.72 8.96 -2.76
CA ARG A 20 21.59 7.82 -1.82
C ARG A 20 20.14 7.58 -1.43
N CYS A 21 19.38 8.63 -1.12
CA CYS A 21 17.96 8.53 -0.79
C CYS A 21 17.15 7.92 -1.96
N GLY A 22 17.37 8.39 -3.19
CA GLY A 22 16.71 7.84 -4.39
C GLY A 22 17.03 6.37 -4.63
N ILE A 23 18.30 5.96 -4.52
CA ILE A 23 18.70 4.55 -4.66
C ILE A 23 18.06 3.69 -3.56
N HIS A 24 18.02 4.20 -2.33
CA HIS A 24 17.43 3.48 -1.20
C HIS A 24 15.92 3.29 -1.38
N VAL A 25 15.19 4.35 -1.75
CA VAL A 25 13.74 4.30 -2.01
C VAL A 25 13.42 3.35 -3.15
N GLN A 26 14.16 3.43 -4.26
CA GLN A 26 13.95 2.56 -5.42
C GLN A 26 14.26 1.09 -5.11
N THR A 27 15.31 0.82 -4.34
CA THR A 27 15.67 -0.53 -3.91
C THR A 27 14.60 -1.12 -2.98
N LEU A 28 14.13 -0.32 -2.01
CA LEU A 28 13.12 -0.76 -1.05
C LEU A 28 11.77 -1.00 -1.73
N LEU A 29 11.39 -0.16 -2.70
CA LEU A 29 10.20 -0.36 -3.54
C LEU A 29 10.31 -1.66 -4.36
N LEU A 30 11.43 -1.86 -5.06
CA LEU A 30 11.65 -3.05 -5.90
C LEU A 30 11.77 -4.35 -5.10
N ALA A 31 12.20 -4.30 -3.84
CA ALA A 31 12.26 -5.47 -2.97
C ALA A 31 10.91 -5.78 -2.31
N HIS A 32 10.20 -4.75 -1.81
CA HIS A 32 8.98 -4.95 -1.04
C HIS A 32 7.74 -5.18 -1.90
N CYS A 33 7.64 -4.54 -3.07
CA CYS A 33 6.48 -4.69 -3.95
C CYS A 33 6.27 -6.13 -4.44
N PRO A 34 7.30 -6.89 -4.90
CA PRO A 34 7.12 -8.29 -5.28
C PRO A 34 6.64 -9.17 -4.13
N VAL A 35 7.19 -8.99 -2.93
CA VAL A 35 6.76 -9.75 -1.74
C VAL A 35 5.29 -9.47 -1.43
N THR A 36 4.87 -8.20 -1.49
CA THR A 36 3.47 -7.83 -1.31
C THR A 36 2.58 -8.49 -2.37
N ILE A 37 2.97 -8.42 -3.64
CA ILE A 37 2.20 -9.00 -4.75
C ILE A 37 2.04 -10.51 -4.54
N ILE A 38 3.11 -11.23 -4.20
CA ILE A 38 3.07 -12.66 -3.93
C ILE A 38 2.15 -12.96 -2.75
N ALA A 39 2.29 -12.24 -1.63
CA ALA A 39 1.44 -12.44 -0.45
C ALA A 39 -0.04 -12.20 -0.76
N SER A 40 -0.38 -11.16 -1.53
CA SER A 40 -1.75 -10.88 -1.94
C SER A 40 -2.28 -11.88 -2.97
N ILE A 41 -1.46 -12.41 -3.88
CA ILE A 41 -1.87 -13.49 -4.79
C ILE A 41 -2.22 -14.75 -3.99
N LEU A 42 -1.39 -15.13 -3.01
CA LEU A 42 -1.68 -16.26 -2.13
C LEU A 42 -2.98 -16.02 -1.34
N ALA A 43 -3.19 -14.81 -0.82
CA ALA A 43 -4.42 -14.44 -0.13
C ALA A 43 -5.66 -14.56 -1.02
N ILE A 44 -5.60 -14.08 -2.25
CA ILE A 44 -6.69 -14.19 -3.23
C ILE A 44 -6.94 -15.67 -3.56
N GLY A 45 -5.87 -16.45 -3.80
CA GLY A 45 -5.96 -17.88 -4.07
C GLY A 45 -6.67 -18.63 -2.94
N LEU A 46 -6.32 -18.35 -1.69
CA LEU A 46 -7.02 -18.92 -0.52
C LEU A 46 -8.49 -18.51 -0.49
N GLY A 47 -8.82 -17.25 -0.79
CA GLY A 47 -10.21 -16.80 -0.89
C GLY A 47 -10.99 -17.54 -1.96
N ILE A 48 -10.42 -17.70 -3.16
CA ILE A 48 -11.04 -18.43 -4.28
C ILE A 48 -11.27 -19.89 -3.91
N VAL A 49 -10.28 -20.57 -3.31
CA VAL A 49 -10.42 -21.95 -2.85
C VAL A 49 -11.58 -22.09 -1.85
N LEU A 50 -11.75 -21.12 -0.95
CA LEU A 50 -12.83 -21.11 0.04
C LEU A 50 -14.23 -20.84 -0.56
N ILE A 51 -14.31 -20.21 -1.74
CA ILE A 51 -15.57 -20.09 -2.50
C ILE A 51 -15.95 -21.45 -3.11
N PHE A 52 -15.02 -22.13 -3.77
CA PHE A 52 -15.32 -23.39 -4.46
C PHE A 52 -15.44 -24.59 -3.50
N TYR A 53 -14.72 -24.55 -2.37
CA TYR A 53 -14.70 -25.62 -1.38
C TYR A 53 -15.04 -25.08 0.02
N PRO A 54 -16.29 -24.64 0.27
CA PRO A 54 -16.68 -24.03 1.54
C PRO A 54 -16.56 -25.00 2.72
N ASN A 55 -16.58 -26.31 2.48
CA ASN A 55 -16.32 -27.33 3.51
C ASN A 55 -14.93 -27.19 4.17
N LEU A 56 -13.95 -26.60 3.47
CA LEU A 56 -12.63 -26.31 4.03
C LEU A 56 -12.68 -25.20 5.08
N HIS A 57 -13.62 -24.24 4.95
CA HIS A 57 -13.79 -23.19 5.94
C HIS A 57 -14.13 -23.75 7.32
N HIS A 58 -14.99 -24.78 7.40
CA HIS A 58 -15.35 -25.40 8.68
C HIS A 58 -14.18 -26.13 9.36
N LYS A 59 -13.15 -26.49 8.61
CA LYS A 59 -11.91 -27.07 9.14
C LYS A 59 -10.90 -25.99 9.58
N SER A 60 -11.10 -24.75 9.16
CA SER A 60 -10.18 -23.65 9.44
C SER A 60 -10.16 -23.28 10.94
N PRO A 61 -9.01 -22.82 11.46
CA PRO A 61 -8.93 -22.30 12.81
C PRO A 61 -9.76 -21.02 12.99
N ILE A 62 -9.92 -20.21 11.94
CA ILE A 62 -10.75 -19.00 11.94
C ILE A 62 -12.21 -19.36 12.25
N TYR A 63 -12.74 -20.41 11.61
CA TYR A 63 -14.09 -20.88 11.89
C TYR A 63 -14.24 -21.32 13.35
N ARG A 64 -13.31 -22.13 13.85
CA ARG A 64 -13.33 -22.63 15.25
C ARG A 64 -13.24 -21.52 16.29
N GLN A 65 -12.46 -20.46 16.01
CA GLN A 65 -12.24 -19.35 16.95
C GLN A 65 -13.37 -18.31 16.91
N LEU A 66 -13.84 -17.93 15.72
CA LEU A 66 -14.70 -16.77 15.54
C LEU A 66 -16.14 -17.13 15.16
N LEU A 67 -16.34 -18.12 14.28
CA LEU A 67 -17.60 -18.29 13.57
C LEU A 67 -18.44 -19.50 14.04
N GLN A 68 -17.84 -20.46 14.74
CA GLN A 68 -18.49 -21.69 15.17
C GLN A 68 -19.71 -21.43 16.07
N HIS A 69 -19.62 -20.46 16.98
CA HIS A 69 -20.75 -20.11 17.84
C HIS A 69 -21.87 -19.44 17.03
N TYR A 70 -21.51 -18.52 16.15
CA TYR A 70 -22.46 -17.78 15.31
C TYR A 70 -23.17 -18.70 14.30
N SER A 71 -22.46 -19.65 13.70
CA SER A 71 -23.05 -20.61 12.75
C SER A 71 -24.08 -21.53 13.41
N ARG A 72 -23.95 -21.81 14.72
CA ARG A 72 -24.88 -22.64 15.47
C ARG A 72 -26.15 -21.90 15.88
N THR A 73 -26.06 -20.59 16.12
CA THR A 73 -27.19 -19.79 16.60
C THR A 73 -27.98 -19.14 15.45
N LYS A 74 -27.33 -18.75 14.35
CA LYS A 74 -27.97 -18.06 13.21
C LYS A 74 -27.45 -18.56 11.86
N THR A 75 -27.82 -19.78 11.47
CA THR A 75 -27.34 -20.46 10.25
C THR A 75 -27.50 -19.64 8.97
N ASN A 76 -28.70 -19.10 8.68
CA ASN A 76 -28.94 -18.37 7.43
C ASN A 76 -28.18 -17.03 7.36
N SER A 77 -28.08 -16.31 8.48
CA SER A 77 -27.31 -15.07 8.54
C SER A 77 -25.81 -15.35 8.42
N TYR A 78 -25.33 -16.42 9.05
CA TYR A 78 -23.94 -16.85 9.02
C TYR A 78 -23.40 -17.04 7.61
N VAL A 79 -24.13 -17.74 6.73
CA VAL A 79 -23.68 -17.98 5.35
C VAL A 79 -23.44 -16.67 4.61
N ARG A 80 -24.35 -15.70 4.73
CA ARG A 80 -24.20 -14.38 4.10
C ARG A 80 -22.99 -13.60 4.63
N TYR A 81 -22.75 -13.64 5.95
CA TYR A 81 -21.58 -12.98 6.53
C TYR A 81 -20.26 -13.65 6.11
N TYR A 82 -20.26 -14.98 6.02
CA TYR A 82 -19.12 -15.74 5.53
C TYR A 82 -18.79 -15.36 4.07
N GLU A 83 -19.78 -15.38 3.18
CA GLU A 83 -19.60 -14.99 1.78
C GLU A 83 -19.11 -13.54 1.66
N ALA A 84 -19.77 -12.61 2.36
CA ALA A 84 -19.36 -11.20 2.37
C ALA A 84 -17.91 -11.02 2.86
N ALA A 85 -17.49 -11.77 3.88
CA ALA A 85 -16.11 -11.73 4.37
C ALA A 85 -15.11 -12.24 3.34
N ILE A 86 -15.40 -13.34 2.64
CA ILE A 86 -14.53 -13.89 1.59
C ILE A 86 -14.46 -12.97 0.37
N PHE A 87 -15.59 -12.42 -0.08
CA PHE A 87 -15.60 -11.43 -1.18
C PHE A 87 -14.82 -10.17 -0.81
N THR A 88 -15.02 -9.64 0.40
CA THR A 88 -14.28 -8.47 0.89
C THR A 88 -12.79 -8.76 0.96
N TRP A 89 -12.40 -9.95 1.44
CA TRP A 89 -11.01 -10.40 1.50
C TRP A 89 -10.34 -10.41 0.13
N ILE A 90 -11.01 -10.99 -0.88
CA ILE A 90 -10.50 -11.02 -2.26
C ILE A 90 -10.41 -9.61 -2.82
N ALA A 91 -11.46 -8.79 -2.66
CA ALA A 91 -11.52 -7.44 -3.18
C ALA A 91 -10.41 -6.54 -2.60
N VAL A 92 -10.19 -6.59 -1.29
CA VAL A 92 -9.13 -5.82 -0.61
C VAL A 92 -7.75 -6.21 -1.13
N ASN A 93 -7.47 -7.51 -1.27
CA ASN A 93 -6.16 -7.96 -1.78
C ASN A 93 -5.97 -7.66 -3.27
N ALA A 94 -7.01 -7.76 -4.08
CA ALA A 94 -6.96 -7.38 -5.49
C ALA A 94 -6.69 -5.88 -5.65
N LEU A 95 -7.39 -5.05 -4.87
CA LEU A 95 -7.19 -3.61 -4.83
C LEU A 95 -5.76 -3.26 -4.40
N HIS A 96 -5.21 -3.97 -3.40
CA HIS A 96 -3.83 -3.76 -2.95
C HIS A 96 -2.80 -4.08 -4.06
N ILE A 97 -2.97 -5.19 -4.81
CA ILE A 97 -2.10 -5.52 -5.95
C ILE A 97 -2.14 -4.45 -7.03
N ILE A 98 -3.34 -4.03 -7.43
CA ILE A 98 -3.52 -2.97 -8.44
C ILE A 98 -2.81 -1.70 -7.99
N THR A 99 -2.97 -1.35 -6.72
CA THR A 99 -2.39 -0.15 -6.11
C THR A 99 -0.86 -0.17 -6.12
N VAL A 100 -0.27 -1.30 -5.72
CA VAL A 100 1.18 -1.50 -5.76
C VAL A 100 1.71 -1.48 -7.20
N GLY A 101 1.02 -2.14 -8.14
CA GLY A 101 1.41 -2.15 -9.56
C GLY A 101 1.40 -0.74 -10.16
N LEU A 102 0.34 0.04 -9.91
CA LEU A 102 0.23 1.43 -10.38
C LEU A 102 1.25 2.35 -9.70
N THR A 103 1.63 2.07 -8.46
CA THR A 103 2.72 2.79 -7.76
C THR A 103 4.05 2.59 -8.46
N VAL A 104 4.39 1.33 -8.80
CA VAL A 104 5.61 1.02 -9.55
C VAL A 104 5.59 1.74 -10.91
N LEU A 105 4.48 1.67 -11.65
CA LEU A 105 4.34 2.36 -12.94
C LEU A 105 4.48 3.88 -12.83
N GLY A 106 3.81 4.50 -11.86
CA GLY A 106 3.90 5.95 -11.62
C GLY A 106 5.33 6.41 -11.31
N THR A 107 6.10 5.55 -10.65
CA THR A 107 7.51 5.76 -10.33
C THR A 107 8.38 5.68 -11.58
N GLN A 108 8.22 4.63 -12.40
CA GLN A 108 9.00 4.44 -13.63
C GLN A 108 8.73 5.54 -14.67
N LEU A 109 7.48 6.03 -14.72
CA LEU A 109 7.08 7.10 -15.65
C LEU A 109 7.39 8.52 -15.14
N ILE A 110 7.93 8.66 -13.92
CA ILE A 110 8.20 9.95 -13.26
C ILE A 110 6.93 10.85 -13.28
N ARG A 111 5.76 10.27 -12.99
CA ARG A 111 4.46 10.96 -13.00
C ARG A 111 3.88 10.98 -11.58
N PRO A 112 4.17 12.01 -10.75
CA PRO A 112 3.75 12.04 -9.35
C PRO A 112 2.22 12.06 -9.19
N ARG A 113 1.49 12.61 -10.16
CA ARG A 113 0.03 12.63 -10.17
C ARG A 113 -0.61 11.24 -10.17
N LEU A 114 0.07 10.22 -10.72
CA LEU A 114 -0.44 8.84 -10.72
C LEU A 114 -0.35 8.17 -9.35
N LEU A 115 0.45 8.72 -8.43
CA LEU A 115 0.67 8.19 -7.08
C LEU A 115 -0.38 8.70 -6.09
N VAL A 116 -1.05 9.83 -6.36
CA VAL A 116 -2.05 10.43 -5.46
C VAL A 116 -3.28 9.52 -5.25
N PRO A 117 -3.90 8.93 -6.30
CA PRO A 117 -4.99 7.98 -6.09
C PRO A 117 -4.56 6.76 -5.26
N GLN A 118 -3.32 6.29 -5.46
CA GLN A 118 -2.78 5.15 -4.71
C GLN A 118 -2.62 5.48 -3.23
N LEU A 119 -2.27 6.73 -2.90
CA LEU A 119 -2.13 7.21 -1.53
C LEU A 119 -3.47 7.11 -0.81
N VAL A 120 -4.54 7.62 -1.44
CA VAL A 120 -5.89 7.58 -0.88
C VAL A 120 -6.32 6.13 -0.63
N ILE A 121 -6.11 5.25 -1.61
CA ILE A 121 -6.49 3.84 -1.50
C ILE A 121 -5.72 3.14 -0.37
N LEU A 122 -4.40 3.31 -0.28
CA LEU A 122 -3.61 2.68 0.78
C LEU A 122 -3.98 3.19 2.17
N VAL A 123 -4.27 4.48 2.32
CA VAL A 123 -4.77 5.04 3.60
C VAL A 123 -6.07 4.37 4.01
N VAL A 124 -7.02 4.22 3.07
CA VAL A 124 -8.29 3.53 3.33
C VAL A 124 -8.06 2.07 3.71
N LEU A 125 -7.17 1.36 3.01
CA LEU A 125 -6.85 -0.03 3.29
C LEU A 125 -6.18 -0.22 4.67
N VAL A 126 -5.24 0.65 5.04
CA VAL A 126 -4.66 0.66 6.40
C VAL A 126 -5.75 0.88 7.45
N GLY A 127 -6.66 1.84 7.21
CA GLY A 127 -7.82 2.07 8.07
C GLY A 127 -8.70 0.84 8.22
N PHE A 128 -9.01 0.16 7.12
CA PHE A 128 -9.79 -1.08 7.12
C PHE A 128 -9.14 -2.18 7.98
N PHE A 129 -7.83 -2.43 7.82
CA PHE A 129 -7.13 -3.41 8.64
C PHE A 129 -7.03 -2.98 10.12
N THR A 130 -6.89 -1.70 10.39
CA THR A 130 -6.85 -1.15 11.76
C THR A 130 -8.19 -1.38 12.47
N LEU A 131 -9.31 -1.11 11.79
CA LEU A 131 -10.64 -1.40 12.31
C LEU A 131 -10.87 -2.90 12.53
N ALA A 132 -10.39 -3.76 11.62
CA ALA A 132 -10.46 -5.21 11.78
C ALA A 132 -9.66 -5.69 13.01
N ILE A 133 -8.44 -5.17 13.21
CA ILE A 133 -7.61 -5.46 14.39
C ILE A 133 -8.33 -5.01 15.66
N LEU A 134 -8.85 -3.78 15.68
CA LEU A 134 -9.59 -3.25 16.82
C LEU A 134 -10.82 -4.11 17.14
N ALA A 135 -11.59 -4.52 16.12
CA ALA A 135 -12.72 -5.42 16.30
C ALA A 135 -12.30 -6.77 16.90
N ILE A 136 -11.19 -7.35 16.45
CA ILE A 136 -10.64 -8.60 17.01
C ILE A 136 -10.20 -8.41 18.46
N ILE A 137 -9.56 -7.29 18.80
CA ILE A 137 -9.18 -6.95 20.18
C ILE A 137 -10.43 -6.85 21.06
N THR A 138 -11.45 -6.12 20.62
CA THR A 138 -12.72 -5.98 21.35
C THR A 138 -13.40 -7.35 21.55
N LEU A 139 -13.44 -8.19 20.52
CA LEU A 139 -13.99 -9.54 20.63
C LEU A 139 -13.19 -10.44 21.58
N ASN A 140 -11.87 -10.29 21.63
CA ASN A 140 -11.02 -10.99 22.60
C ASN A 140 -11.22 -10.48 24.04
N ALA A 141 -11.50 -9.19 24.22
CA ALA A 141 -11.73 -8.62 25.54
C ALA A 141 -13.06 -9.05 26.16
N ILE A 142 -14.11 -9.23 25.33
CA ILE A 142 -15.45 -9.62 25.78
C ILE A 142 -15.63 -11.15 25.73
N GLY A 143 -14.92 -11.83 24.84
CA GLY A 143 -15.05 -13.27 24.59
C GLY A 143 -14.27 -14.12 25.58
N SER A 144 -14.72 -15.36 25.77
CA SER A 144 -14.04 -16.38 26.58
C SER A 144 -12.98 -17.17 25.82
N ARG A 145 -12.74 -16.86 24.54
CA ARG A 145 -11.79 -17.55 23.66
C ARG A 145 -10.92 -16.56 22.90
N LEU A 146 -9.63 -16.89 22.81
CA LEU A 146 -8.65 -16.08 22.08
C LEU A 146 -8.72 -16.32 20.57
N ILE A 147 -9.06 -15.27 19.83
CA ILE A 147 -9.10 -15.15 18.36
C ILE A 147 -7.76 -14.59 17.88
N TRP A 148 -6.71 -15.41 17.94
CA TRP A 148 -5.36 -14.96 17.59
C TRP A 148 -5.03 -15.14 16.10
N VAL A 149 -5.59 -16.14 15.41
CA VAL A 149 -5.24 -16.43 14.00
C VAL A 149 -5.69 -15.30 13.09
N SER A 150 -6.94 -14.86 13.22
CA SER A 150 -7.44 -13.70 12.47
C SER A 150 -6.66 -12.44 12.83
N GLY A 151 -6.27 -12.27 14.10
CA GLY A 151 -5.44 -11.14 14.54
C GLY A 151 -4.07 -11.11 13.87
N LEU A 152 -3.39 -12.26 13.82
CA LEU A 152 -2.08 -12.40 13.15
C LEU A 152 -2.18 -12.11 11.65
N ILE A 153 -3.21 -12.64 10.99
CA ILE A 153 -3.46 -12.40 9.56
C ILE A 153 -3.72 -10.90 9.32
N SER A 154 -4.61 -10.28 10.10
CA SER A 154 -4.90 -8.85 9.96
C SER A 154 -3.67 -7.97 10.23
N LEU A 155 -2.85 -8.30 11.23
CA LEU A 155 -1.59 -7.59 11.51
C LEU A 155 -0.60 -7.73 10.36
N PHE A 156 -0.43 -8.94 9.82
CA PHE A 156 0.44 -9.21 8.70
C PHE A 156 0.06 -8.34 7.49
N PHE A 157 -1.20 -8.37 7.06
CA PHE A 157 -1.64 -7.56 5.91
C PHE A 157 -1.64 -6.06 6.20
N CYS A 158 -1.91 -5.65 7.45
CA CYS A 158 -1.77 -4.26 7.88
C CYS A 158 -0.33 -3.77 7.72
N PHE A 159 0.65 -4.57 8.16
CA PHE A 159 2.08 -4.26 8.03
C PHE A 159 2.50 -4.06 6.57
N PHE A 160 2.12 -4.97 5.67
CA PHE A 160 2.41 -4.81 4.24
C PHE A 160 1.75 -3.56 3.65
N THR A 161 0.48 -3.32 3.96
CA THR A 161 -0.25 -2.16 3.46
C THR A 161 0.35 -0.85 3.96
N ALA A 162 0.72 -0.78 5.25
CA ALA A 162 1.36 0.38 5.87
C ALA A 162 2.77 0.61 5.32
N THR A 163 3.54 -0.46 5.08
CA THR A 163 4.88 -0.36 4.48
C THR A 163 4.79 0.14 3.04
N ASN A 164 3.83 -0.34 2.25
CA ASN A 164 3.57 0.20 0.91
C ASN A 164 3.11 1.65 0.95
N LEU A 165 2.29 2.06 1.93
CA LEU A 165 1.89 3.45 2.10
C LEU A 165 3.09 4.35 2.40
N TYR A 166 3.95 3.91 3.33
CA TYR A 166 5.18 4.60 3.68
C TYR A 166 6.11 4.75 2.47
N LEU A 167 6.32 3.65 1.72
CA LEU A 167 7.10 3.63 0.50
C LEU A 167 6.54 4.57 -0.57
N LEU A 168 5.22 4.59 -0.74
CA LEU A 168 4.55 5.48 -1.68
C LEU A 168 4.79 6.95 -1.33
N VAL A 169 4.71 7.32 -0.05
CA VAL A 169 4.97 8.69 0.41
C VAL A 169 6.40 9.11 0.09
N LEU A 170 7.39 8.26 0.37
CA LEU A 170 8.79 8.53 0.02
C LEU A 170 8.98 8.65 -1.50
N THR A 171 8.37 7.73 -2.24
CA THR A 171 8.48 7.67 -3.70
C THR A 171 7.81 8.88 -4.35
N HIS A 172 6.68 9.36 -3.82
CA HIS A 172 6.01 10.55 -4.31
C HIS A 172 6.91 11.78 -4.21
N ARG A 173 7.57 11.99 -3.05
CA ARG A 173 8.52 13.10 -2.88
C ARG A 173 9.68 13.00 -3.87
N TYR A 174 10.30 11.82 -3.94
CA TYR A 174 11.40 11.57 -4.87
C TYR A 174 11.02 11.82 -6.34
N VAL A 175 9.85 11.33 -6.78
CA VAL A 175 9.37 11.50 -8.16
C VAL A 175 9.00 12.97 -8.44
N ALA A 176 8.43 13.68 -7.47
CA ALA A 176 8.11 15.10 -7.59
C ALA A 176 9.38 15.93 -7.79
N ASP A 177 10.40 15.74 -6.95
CA ASP A 177 11.67 16.46 -7.03
C ASP A 177 12.37 16.20 -8.37
N ARG A 178 12.43 14.93 -8.79
CA ARG A 178 13.01 14.53 -10.08
C ARG A 178 12.28 15.18 -11.26
N ARG A 179 10.96 15.23 -11.22
CA ARG A 179 10.15 15.85 -12.27
C ARG A 179 10.40 17.35 -12.36
N GLU A 180 10.50 18.03 -11.22
CA GLU A 180 10.79 19.46 -11.18
C GLU A 180 12.17 19.77 -11.78
N ILE A 181 13.21 18.99 -11.41
CA ILE A 181 14.55 19.14 -11.97
C ILE A 181 14.53 18.97 -13.49
N ILE A 182 13.86 17.93 -14.00
CA ILE A 182 13.74 17.69 -15.44
C ILE A 182 13.03 18.87 -16.13
N GLN A 183 11.97 19.40 -15.54
CA GLN A 183 11.25 20.55 -16.08
C GLN A 183 12.11 21.82 -16.12
N ARG A 184 12.92 22.07 -15.08
CA ARG A 184 13.88 23.19 -15.05
C ARG A 184 14.96 23.04 -16.13
N ILE A 185 15.52 21.85 -16.32
CA ILE A 185 16.51 21.59 -17.38
C ILE A 185 15.91 21.81 -18.77
N LEU A 186 14.70 21.29 -19.01
CA LEU A 186 14.00 21.47 -20.28
C LEU A 186 13.66 22.95 -20.55
N ALA A 187 13.27 23.70 -19.52
CA ALA A 187 13.01 25.13 -19.64
C ALA A 187 14.28 25.90 -20.00
N ASN A 188 15.40 25.61 -19.34
CA ASN A 188 16.70 26.24 -19.62
C ASN A 188 17.28 25.82 -20.99
N THR A 189 16.98 24.62 -21.48
CA THR A 189 17.41 24.20 -22.82
C THR A 189 16.60 24.89 -23.91
N LYS A 190 15.30 25.14 -23.66
CA LYS A 190 14.45 25.91 -24.57
C LYS A 190 14.83 27.39 -24.68
N THR A 191 15.49 27.97 -23.67
CA THR A 191 15.98 29.35 -23.73
C THR A 191 17.33 29.49 -24.45
N VAL A 192 18.02 28.39 -24.75
CA VAL A 192 19.23 28.34 -25.60
C VAL A 192 18.85 28.02 -27.05
N THR A 193 17.74 28.53 -27.55
CA THR A 193 17.52 28.62 -29.01
C THR A 193 18.31 29.80 -29.56
N PHE A 194 19.28 29.44 -30.41
CA PHE A 194 20.26 30.26 -31.12
C PHE A 194 19.85 31.71 -31.37
N LYS A 195 20.70 32.62 -30.90
CA LYS A 195 20.79 33.99 -31.40
C LYS A 195 21.22 33.89 -32.87
N GLU A 196 20.27 33.93 -33.80
CA GLU A 196 20.57 34.08 -35.22
C GLU A 196 21.42 35.34 -35.37
N THR A 197 22.70 35.15 -35.66
CA THR A 197 23.62 36.26 -35.90
C THR A 197 23.35 36.69 -37.33
N ARG A 198 22.43 37.66 -37.52
CA ARG A 198 22.25 38.31 -38.81
C ARG A 198 23.53 39.06 -39.15
N SER A 199 24.28 38.55 -40.13
CA SER A 199 25.32 39.25 -40.87
C SER A 199 24.71 40.27 -41.81
#